data_AF-A0A534TAB8-F1
#
_entry.id   AF-A0A534TAB8-F1
#
_cell.length_a   1.000
_cell.length_b   1.000
_cell.length_c   1.000
_cell.angle_alpha   90.00
_cell.angle_beta   90.00
_cell.angle_gamma   90.00
#
_symmetry.space_group_name_H-M   'P 1'
#
loop_
_entity.id
_entity.type
_entity.pdbx_description
1 polymer ?
#
loop_
_entity_poly.entity_id
_entity_poly.type
_entity_poly.pdbx_seq_one_letter_code
_entity_poly.pdbx_strand_id
1 'polypeptide(L)'
;SAVALYLAFVSFHAVFIHANFGAGLEWLDPCLVTPRYHHFHHATEAEAIDKNFAVHLPVLDRLFGTQFLPETRWPRAYGVSDGPVARTYLAQILDPLRR
;
A
#
# COMPACT_ATOMS: atom_id res chain seq x y z
N SER A 1 8.77 10.20 -25.86
CA SER A 1 7.32 10.20 -26.15
C SER A 1 6.56 10.35 -24.83
N ALA A 2 5.33 10.86 -24.84
CA ALA A 2 4.50 10.97 -23.62
C ALA A 2 4.28 9.61 -22.95
N VAL A 3 4.07 8.56 -23.74
CA VAL A 3 3.93 7.17 -23.27
C VAL A 3 5.16 6.70 -22.49
N ALA A 4 6.38 6.96 -23.00
CA ALA A 4 7.60 6.53 -22.32
C ALA A 4 7.78 7.22 -20.95
N LEU A 5 7.47 8.52 -20.87
CA LEU A 5 7.52 9.26 -19.61
C LEU A 5 6.50 8.72 -18.60
N TYR A 6 5.27 8.46 -19.06
CA TYR A 6 4.24 7.85 -18.21
C TYR A 6 4.68 6.47 -17.68
N LEU A 7 5.22 5.61 -18.55
CA LEU A 7 5.72 4.29 -18.15
C LEU A 7 6.85 4.37 -17.14
N ALA A 8 7.81 5.29 -17.34
CA ALA A 8 8.88 5.52 -16.40
C ALA A 8 8.33 5.96 -15.03
N PHE A 9 7.37 6.90 -15.02
CA PHE A 9 6.73 7.38 -13.80
C PHE A 9 5.99 6.26 -13.06
N VAL A 10 5.07 5.54 -13.72
CA VAL A 10 4.28 4.51 -13.03
C VAL A 10 5.13 3.36 -12.54
N SER A 11 6.16 2.96 -13.31
CA SER A 11 7.06 1.86 -12.92
C SER A 11 7.89 2.26 -11.70
N PHE A 12 8.48 3.45 -11.72
CA PHE A 12 9.24 3.95 -10.59
C PHE A 12 8.34 4.11 -9.36
N HIS A 13 7.19 4.76 -9.53
CA HIS A 13 6.32 5.11 -8.42
C HIS A 13 5.74 3.86 -7.75
N ALA A 14 5.31 2.87 -8.52
CA ALA A 14 4.80 1.60 -7.98
C ALA A 14 5.83 0.88 -7.09
N VAL A 15 7.12 0.97 -7.41
CA VAL A 15 8.18 0.38 -6.56
C VAL A 15 8.52 1.30 -5.39
N PHE A 16 8.64 2.61 -5.64
CA PHE A 16 9.01 3.61 -4.64
C PHE A 16 8.10 3.61 -3.43
N ILE A 17 6.78 3.50 -3.62
CA ILE A 17 5.80 3.48 -2.52
C ILE A 17 5.91 2.24 -1.61
N HIS A 18 6.71 1.23 -1.97
CA HIS A 18 7.01 0.10 -1.09
C HIS A 18 8.31 0.30 -0.29
N ALA A 19 9.10 1.34 -0.57
CA ALA A 19 10.38 1.56 0.10
C ALA A 19 10.21 1.87 1.60
N ASN A 20 11.20 1.48 2.40
CA ASN A 20 11.29 1.88 3.82
C ASN A 20 11.84 3.32 3.95
N PHE A 21 11.15 4.27 3.31
CA PHE A 21 11.54 5.67 3.27
C PHE A 21 10.44 6.55 3.86
N GLY A 22 10.76 7.27 4.93
CA GLY A 22 9.75 7.92 5.76
C GLY A 22 9.96 9.39 6.09
N ALA A 23 11.12 9.95 5.75
CA ALA A 23 11.48 11.29 6.20
C ALA A 23 10.95 12.37 5.26
N GLY A 24 10.05 13.22 5.75
CA GLY A 24 9.74 14.51 5.14
C GLY A 24 8.91 14.45 3.86
N LEU A 25 8.04 13.44 3.71
CA LEU A 25 7.13 13.31 2.57
C LEU A 25 5.67 13.64 2.91
N GLU A 26 5.37 13.99 4.15
CA GLU A 26 4.00 14.23 4.63
C GLU A 26 3.31 15.36 3.85
N TRP A 27 4.08 16.32 3.33
CA TRP A 27 3.59 17.39 2.47
C TRP A 27 3.10 16.91 1.09
N LEU A 28 3.49 15.69 0.66
CA LEU A 28 3.02 15.07 -0.57
C LEU A 28 1.73 14.27 -0.41
N ASP A 29 1.41 13.81 0.80
CA ASP A 29 0.23 12.98 1.09
C ASP A 29 -1.10 13.54 0.53
N PRO A 30 -1.33 14.88 0.42
CA PRO A 30 -2.53 15.41 -0.20
C PRO A 30 -2.64 15.17 -1.71
N CYS A 31 -1.54 14.87 -2.41
CA CYS A 31 -1.49 14.87 -3.88
C CYS A 31 -0.91 13.57 -4.48
N LEU A 32 0.04 12.94 -3.79
CA LEU A 32 0.76 11.76 -4.26
C LEU A 32 0.87 10.73 -3.14
N VAL A 33 0.63 9.46 -3.48
CA VAL A 33 0.82 8.34 -2.54
C VAL A 33 2.29 8.26 -2.13
N THR A 34 2.56 8.34 -0.83
CA THR A 34 3.90 8.19 -0.27
C THR A 34 4.13 6.75 0.19
N PRO A 35 5.38 6.35 0.52
CA PRO A 35 5.62 5.03 1.06
C PRO A 35 4.82 4.76 2.34
N ARG A 36 4.70 5.75 3.22
CA ARG A 36 3.88 5.66 4.44
C ARG A 36 2.40 5.40 4.12
N TYR A 37 1.86 6.09 3.12
CA TYR A 37 0.46 5.92 2.68
C TYR A 37 0.20 4.49 2.21
N HIS A 38 1.07 3.97 1.35
CA HIS A 38 0.95 2.63 0.79
C HIS A 38 1.28 1.52 1.81
N HIS A 39 2.16 1.78 2.76
CA HIS A 39 2.41 0.85 3.87
C HIS A 39 1.16 0.63 4.72
N PHE A 40 0.33 1.66 4.93
CA PHE A 40 -0.96 1.50 5.59
C PHE A 40 -1.97 0.68 4.78
N HIS A 41 -1.87 0.62 3.45
CA HIS A 41 -2.68 -0.30 2.64
C HIS A 41 -2.34 -1.78 2.93
N HIS A 42 -1.06 -2.07 3.22
CA HIS A 42 -0.58 -3.42 3.55
C HIS A 42 -0.69 -3.77 5.04
N ALA A 43 -1.22 -2.86 5.85
CA ALA A 43 -1.26 -2.98 7.30
C ALA A 43 -2.34 -3.99 7.74
N THR A 44 -2.03 -4.79 8.76
CA THR A 44 -2.98 -5.80 9.29
C THR A 44 -3.84 -5.28 10.45
N GLU A 45 -3.59 -4.04 10.92
CA GLU A 45 -4.42 -3.46 11.97
C GLU A 45 -5.86 -3.24 11.49
N ALA A 46 -6.84 -3.54 12.35
CA ALA A 46 -8.27 -3.46 12.02
C ALA A 46 -8.71 -2.10 11.44
N GLU A 47 -8.10 -0.99 11.87
CA GLU A 47 -8.40 0.37 11.39
C GLU A 47 -7.92 0.63 9.94
N ALA A 48 -6.94 -0.15 9.48
CA ALA A 48 -6.27 0.00 8.19
C ALA A 48 -6.77 -1.01 7.14
N ILE A 49 -7.60 -1.98 7.53
CA ILE A 49 -8.24 -2.92 6.61
C ILE A 49 -9.19 -2.16 5.69
N ASP A 50 -9.16 -2.50 4.40
CA ASP A 50 -9.96 -1.87 3.34
C ASP A 50 -9.76 -0.35 3.26
N LYS A 51 -8.50 0.08 3.36
CA LYS A 51 -8.07 1.48 3.25
C LYS A 51 -7.01 1.69 2.17
N ASN A 52 -6.89 2.94 1.73
CA ASN A 52 -5.82 3.44 0.86
C ASN A 52 -5.67 2.65 -0.46
N PHE A 53 -6.74 2.57 -1.25
CA PHE A 53 -6.77 1.81 -2.51
C PHE A 53 -6.05 2.51 -3.67
N ALA A 54 -5.86 3.84 -3.62
CA ALA A 54 -5.21 4.55 -4.70
C ALA A 54 -3.70 4.25 -4.72
N VAL A 55 -3.16 3.96 -5.91
CA VAL A 55 -1.72 3.73 -6.11
C VAL A 55 -0.96 5.03 -6.37
N HIS A 56 -1.64 6.07 -6.86
CA HIS A 56 -0.98 7.32 -7.25
C HIS A 56 -1.60 8.55 -6.62
N LEU A 57 -2.93 8.67 -6.64
CA LEU A 57 -3.63 9.90 -6.29
C LEU A 57 -4.56 9.68 -5.08
N PRO A 58 -4.15 10.10 -3.87
CA PRO A 58 -4.95 9.98 -2.63
C PRO A 58 -6.29 10.71 -2.66
N VAL A 59 -6.52 11.59 -3.65
CA VAL A 59 -7.83 12.22 -3.86
C VAL A 59 -8.94 11.20 -4.07
N LEU A 60 -8.64 10.04 -4.68
CA LEU A 60 -9.63 8.99 -4.88
C LEU A 60 -10.05 8.40 -3.53
N ASP A 61 -9.10 8.08 -2.65
CA ASP A 61 -9.41 7.56 -1.31
C ASP A 61 -10.17 8.57 -0.44
N ARG A 62 -9.88 9.87 -0.57
CA ARG A 62 -10.65 10.92 0.11
C ARG A 62 -12.07 11.02 -0.44
N LEU A 63 -12.23 10.92 -1.76
CA LEU A 63 -13.54 10.99 -2.42
C LEU A 63 -14.43 9.82 -2.01
N PHE A 64 -13.86 8.63 -1.87
CA PHE A 64 -14.61 7.40 -1.52
C PHE A 64 -14.60 7.07 -0.02
N GLY A 65 -13.96 7.89 0.82
CA GLY A 65 -13.94 7.70 2.28
C GLY A 65 -13.07 6.53 2.76
N THR A 66 -12.10 6.12 1.95
CA THR A 66 -11.21 4.97 2.22
C THR A 66 -9.82 5.38 2.70
N GLN A 67 -9.56 6.68 2.87
CA GLN A 67 -8.28 7.16 3.40
C GLN A 67 -8.12 6.78 4.89
N PHE A 68 -6.97 6.20 5.22
CA PHE A 68 -6.47 6.01 6.57
C PHE A 68 -4.98 6.35 6.65
N LEU A 69 -4.65 7.40 7.41
CA LEU A 69 -3.29 7.92 7.46
C LEU A 69 -3.02 8.64 8.78
N PRO A 70 -2.81 7.91 9.90
CA PRO A 70 -2.55 8.52 11.20
C PRO A 70 -1.25 9.33 11.19
N GLU A 71 -1.22 10.49 11.81
CA GLU A 71 -0.08 11.45 11.72
C GLU A 71 1.20 10.96 12.40
N THR A 72 1.08 10.17 13.47
CA THR A 72 2.18 9.95 14.42
C THR A 72 2.80 8.56 14.38
N ARG A 73 2.36 7.68 13.46
CA ARG A 73 2.84 6.29 13.46
C ARG A 73 2.96 5.66 12.08
N TRP A 74 3.72 4.57 12.05
CA TRP A 74 3.80 3.59 10.98
C TRP A 74 2.90 2.37 11.29
N PRO A 75 2.61 1.53 10.28
CA PRO A 75 1.97 0.23 10.52
C PRO A 75 2.77 -0.61 11.53
N ARG A 76 2.05 -1.35 12.37
CA ARG A 76 2.65 -2.24 13.37
C ARG A 76 3.03 -3.59 12.77
N ALA A 77 2.28 -4.04 11.77
CA ALA A 77 2.48 -5.31 11.09
C ALA A 77 1.88 -5.27 9.68
N TYR A 78 2.38 -6.15 8.81
CA TYR A 78 1.96 -6.26 7.41
C TYR A 78 1.47 -7.67 7.10
N GLY A 79 0.63 -7.79 6.07
CA GLY A 79 0.19 -9.08 5.55
C GLY A 79 -1.33 -9.27 5.58
N VAL A 80 -1.76 -10.51 5.76
CA VAL A 80 -3.17 -10.91 5.77
C VAL A 80 -3.61 -11.27 7.19
N SER A 81 -4.81 -10.84 7.56
CA SER A 81 -5.42 -11.12 8.87
C SER A 81 -6.16 -12.47 8.95
N ASP A 82 -6.46 -13.09 7.80
CA ASP A 82 -7.39 -14.23 7.69
C ASP A 82 -6.75 -15.60 7.97
N GLY A 83 -5.93 -15.67 9.00
CA GLY A 83 -5.37 -16.92 9.50
C GLY A 83 -3.96 -17.26 9.00
N PRO A 84 -3.47 -18.48 9.31
CA PRO A 84 -2.07 -18.83 9.10
C PRO A 84 -1.74 -18.96 7.62
N VAL A 85 -0.76 -18.19 7.16
CA VAL A 85 -0.16 -18.37 5.82
C VAL A 85 0.72 -19.63 5.84
N ALA A 86 0.58 -20.47 4.82
CA ALA A 86 1.40 -21.67 4.69
C ALA A 86 2.91 -21.34 4.73
N ARG A 87 3.69 -22.13 5.46
CA ARG A 87 5.12 -21.82 5.71
C ARG A 87 6.05 -22.15 4.55
N THR A 88 5.63 -23.03 3.64
CA THR A 88 6.46 -23.45 2.50
C THR A 88 5.92 -22.87 1.22
N TYR A 89 6.83 -22.53 0.30
CA TYR A 89 6.49 -21.94 -0.99
C TYR A 89 5.48 -22.79 -1.78
N LEU A 90 5.73 -24.10 -1.87
CA LEU A 90 4.82 -25.06 -2.51
C LEU A 90 3.44 -25.09 -1.86
N ALA A 91 3.39 -25.00 -0.52
CA ALA A 91 2.11 -24.97 0.17
C ALA A 91 1.37 -23.65 -0.06
N GLN A 92 2.05 -22.50 -0.15
CA GLN A 92 1.42 -21.21 -0.49
C GLN A 92 0.84 -21.22 -1.91
N ILE A 93 1.52 -21.84 -2.88
CA ILE A 93 1.00 -21.99 -4.26
C ILE A 93 -0.26 -22.85 -4.29
N LEU A 94 -0.29 -23.93 -3.51
CA LEU A 94 -1.42 -24.87 -3.48
C LEU A 94 -2.56 -24.41 -2.56
N ASP A 95 -2.32 -23.44 -1.67
CA ASP A 95 -3.29 -22.97 -0.67
C ASP A 95 -4.63 -22.52 -1.27
N PRO A 96 -4.68 -21.75 -2.37
CA PRO A 96 -5.94 -21.34 -3.00
C PRO A 96 -6.77 -22.51 -3.55
N LEU A 97 -6.14 -23.66 -3.83
CA LEU A 97 -6.80 -24.86 -4.39
C LEU A 97 -7.35 -25.79 -3.30
N ARG A 98 -7.10 -25.48 -2.02
CA ARG A 98 -7.50 -26.29 -0.86
C ARG A 98 -8.81 -25.82 -0.22
N ARG A 99 -9.44 -24.79 -0.78
CA ARG A 99 -10.73 -24.25 -0.34
C ARG A 99 -11.89 -24.86 -1.10
#